data_AF-A0A8J8WF57-F1
#
_entry.id   AF-A0A8J8WF57-F1
#
_cell.length_a   1.000
_cell.length_b   1.000
_cell.length_c   1.000
_cell.angle_alpha   90.00
_cell.angle_beta   90.00
_cell.angle_gamma   90.00
#
_symmetry.space_group_name_H-M   'P 1'
#
loop_
_entity.id
_entity.type
_entity.pdbx_description
1 polymer ?
#
loop_
_entity_poly.entity_id
_entity_poly.type
_entity_poly.pdbx_seq_one_letter_code
_entity_poly.pdbx_strand_id
1 'polypeptide(L)'
;MAASHRELSLEAVHHRNELEKIRAYGDRILQVDHGSTFTPLVFTTSGGMAPKARSFYSRLADLMSVKKHQPRSSVAAWMRCRLSFSLLRSALLCLRGTRYSTPSNTDISDLDCEATLVESGIRVDRLGIE
;
A
#
# COMPACT_ATOMS: atom_id res chain seq x y z
N MET A 1 -4.88 -11.55 12.03
CA MET A 1 -3.79 -10.65 12.49
C MET A 1 -2.57 -11.49 12.81
N ALA A 2 -1.36 -10.98 12.56
CA ALA A 2 -0.13 -11.70 12.90
C ALA A 2 -0.03 -11.96 14.41
N ALA A 3 0.57 -13.07 14.81
CA ALA A 3 0.75 -13.40 16.24
C ALA A 3 1.54 -12.29 16.99
N SER A 4 2.47 -11.63 16.30
CA SER A 4 3.24 -10.48 16.79
C SER A 4 2.43 -9.20 17.04
N HIS A 5 1.14 -9.19 16.70
CA HIS A 5 0.19 -8.11 16.94
C HIS A 5 -0.84 -8.44 18.02
N ARG A 6 -0.84 -9.65 18.59
CA ARG A 6 -1.93 -10.16 19.44
C ARG A 6 -2.14 -9.37 20.74
N GLU A 7 -1.06 -8.89 21.33
CA GLU A 7 -1.07 -8.19 22.64
C GLU A 7 -1.04 -6.66 22.49
N LEU A 8 -0.97 -6.16 21.26
CA LEU A 8 -0.81 -4.74 21.00
C LEU A 8 -2.15 -4.09 20.70
N SER A 9 -2.33 -2.85 21.16
CA SER A 9 -3.46 -2.03 20.71
C SER A 9 -3.34 -1.73 19.21
N LEU A 10 -4.48 -1.54 18.54
CA LEU A 10 -4.49 -1.21 17.12
C LEU A 10 -3.67 0.05 16.81
N GLU A 11 -3.73 1.04 17.69
CA GLU A 11 -2.95 2.27 17.58
C GLU A 11 -1.44 2.01 17.67
N ALA A 12 -1.00 1.18 18.62
CA ALA A 12 0.40 0.80 18.74
C ALA A 12 0.90 0.05 17.50
N VAL A 13 0.06 -0.83 16.94
CA VAL A 13 0.36 -1.54 15.69
C VAL A 13 0.48 -0.57 14.51
N HIS A 14 -0.46 0.36 14.35
CA HIS A 14 -0.40 1.37 13.31
C HIS A 14 0.87 2.23 13.41
N HIS A 15 1.15 2.75 14.60
CA HIS A 15 2.33 3.58 14.83
C HIS A 15 3.64 2.83 14.54
N ARG A 16 3.74 1.59 15.02
CA ARG A 16 4.91 0.74 14.77
C ARG A 16 5.15 0.51 13.27
N ASN A 17 4.10 0.14 12.53
CA ASN A 17 4.21 -0.15 11.10
C ASN A 17 4.49 1.12 10.27
N GLU A 18 3.97 2.28 10.68
CA GLU A 18 4.31 3.56 10.04
C GLU A 18 5.80 3.89 10.23
N LEU A 19 6.31 3.73 11.46
CA LEU A 19 7.73 3.94 11.75
C LEU A 19 8.62 2.94 11.03
N GLU A 20 8.21 1.68 10.93
CA GLU A 20 8.96 0.65 10.20
C GLU A 20 9.10 1.02 8.72
N LYS A 21 8.01 1.45 8.07
CA LYS A 21 8.09 1.97 6.69
C LYS A 21 8.99 3.20 6.59
N ILE A 22 8.88 4.16 7.51
CA ILE A 22 9.73 5.36 7.50
C ILE A 22 11.21 4.98 7.66
N ARG A 23 11.55 4.04 8.55
CA ARG A 23 12.93 3.56 8.74
C ARG A 23 13.45 2.82 7.51
N ALA A 24 12.60 2.00 6.88
CA ALA A 24 12.99 1.22 5.71
C ALA A 24 13.23 2.07 4.46
N TYR A 25 12.41 3.12 4.24
CA TYR A 25 12.43 3.89 3.01
C TYR A 25 13.02 5.30 3.15
N GLY A 26 13.10 5.85 4.36
CA GLY A 26 13.46 7.24 4.61
C GLY A 26 14.80 7.65 4.01
N ASP A 27 15.86 6.87 4.28
CA ASP A 27 17.20 7.19 3.79
C ASP A 27 17.28 7.18 2.25
N ARG A 28 16.62 6.21 1.61
CA ARG A 28 16.56 6.14 0.14
C ARG A 28 15.84 7.35 -0.44
N ILE A 29 14.73 7.76 0.15
CA ILE A 29 13.94 8.90 -0.33
C ILE A 29 14.73 10.21 -0.19
N LEU A 30 15.51 10.35 0.89
CA LEU A 30 16.40 11.48 1.06
C LEU A 30 17.51 11.52 0.00
N GLN A 31 18.14 10.37 -0.25
CA GLN A 31 19.33 10.30 -1.11
C GLN A 31 19.00 10.24 -2.61
N VAL A 32 17.93 9.55 -2.99
CA VAL A 32 17.57 9.26 -4.39
C VAL A 32 16.44 10.16 -4.88
N ASP A 33 15.41 10.36 -4.07
CA ASP A 33 14.23 11.14 -4.44
C ASP A 33 14.33 12.62 -4.00
N HIS A 34 15.57 13.09 -3.81
CA HIS A 34 15.92 14.46 -3.43
C HIS A 34 15.14 15.01 -2.23
N GLY A 35 14.83 14.17 -1.25
CA GLY A 35 14.12 14.57 -0.04
C GLY A 35 12.64 14.87 -0.25
N SER A 36 12.01 14.26 -1.25
CA SER A 36 10.55 14.34 -1.40
C SER A 36 9.82 13.86 -0.14
N THR A 37 8.66 14.46 0.14
CA THR A 37 7.89 14.14 1.36
C THR A 37 7.30 12.73 1.27
N PHE A 38 7.73 11.84 2.17
CA PHE A 38 7.21 10.48 2.28
C PHE A 38 6.04 10.38 3.27
N THR A 39 4.94 9.78 2.82
CA THR A 39 3.79 9.46 3.69
C THR A 39 3.52 7.95 3.63
N PRO A 40 3.84 7.17 4.68
CA PRO A 40 3.57 5.74 4.70
C PRO A 40 2.07 5.47 4.69
N LEU A 41 1.62 4.65 3.76
CA LEU A 41 0.25 4.16 3.69
C LEU A 41 0.18 2.79 4.37
N VAL A 42 -0.33 2.77 5.60
CA VAL A 42 -0.51 1.56 6.40
C VAL A 42 -2.00 1.28 6.57
N PHE A 43 -2.40 0.07 6.18
CA PHE A 43 -3.77 -0.42 6.25
C PHE A 43 -3.85 -1.77 6.95
N THR A 44 -4.97 -2.03 7.64
CA THR A 44 -5.32 -3.37 8.10
C THR A 44 -6.00 -4.17 7.00
N THR A 45 -6.01 -5.50 7.11
CA THR A 45 -6.75 -6.38 6.19
C THR A 45 -8.26 -6.12 6.19
N SER A 46 -8.79 -5.50 7.25
CA SER A 46 -10.19 -5.09 7.37
C SER A 46 -10.48 -3.68 6.82
N GLY A 47 -9.49 -2.99 6.25
CA GLY A 47 -9.64 -1.63 5.71
C GLY A 47 -9.44 -0.49 6.70
N GLY A 48 -8.96 -0.78 7.92
CA GLY A 48 -8.56 0.23 8.89
C GLY A 48 -7.33 1.00 8.41
N MET A 49 -7.30 2.31 8.64
CA MET A 49 -6.21 3.19 8.21
C MET A 49 -5.42 3.73 9.41
N ALA A 50 -4.09 3.69 9.30
CA ALA A 50 -3.20 4.38 10.23
C ALA A 50 -3.28 5.91 10.08
N PRO A 51 -2.83 6.71 11.07
CA PRO A 51 -3.00 8.16 11.07
C PRO A 51 -2.48 8.89 9.81
N LYS A 52 -1.27 8.56 9.34
CA LYS A 52 -0.68 9.19 8.14
C LYS A 52 -1.45 8.81 6.89
N ALA A 53 -1.82 7.54 6.76
CA ALA A 53 -2.66 7.05 5.66
C ALA A 53 -4.04 7.72 5.65
N ARG A 54 -4.67 7.91 6.82
CA ARG A 54 -5.96 8.58 6.96
C ARG A 54 -5.91 10.03 6.51
N SER A 55 -4.87 10.77 6.91
CA SER A 55 -4.68 12.17 6.50
C SER A 55 -4.48 12.30 5.00
N PHE A 56 -3.63 11.45 4.41
CA PHE A 56 -3.45 11.36 2.96
C PHE A 56 -4.78 11.07 2.26
N TYR A 57 -5.51 10.08 2.75
CA TYR A 57 -6.78 9.64 2.18
C TYR A 57 -7.85 10.74 2.22
N SER A 58 -7.92 11.48 3.34
CA SER A 58 -8.83 12.61 3.50
C SER A 58 -8.54 13.70 2.47
N ARG A 59 -7.26 14.05 2.30
CA ARG A 59 -6.82 15.05 1.32
C ARG A 59 -7.09 14.59 -0.11
N LEU A 60 -6.84 13.32 -0.42
CA LEU A 60 -7.12 12.75 -1.73
C LEU A 60 -8.61 12.81 -2.05
N ALA A 61 -9.49 12.52 -1.08
CA ALA A 61 -10.93 12.62 -1.26
C ALA A 61 -11.38 14.06 -1.58
N ASP A 62 -10.77 15.07 -0.96
CA ASP A 62 -11.04 16.48 -1.27
C ASP A 62 -10.66 16.83 -2.71
N LEU A 63 -9.43 16.47 -3.11
CA LEU A 63 -8.92 16.73 -4.46
C LEU A 63 -9.75 16.02 -5.53
N MET A 64 -10.16 14.79 -5.25
CA MET A 64 -11.00 14.00 -6.16
C MET A 64 -12.42 14.56 -6.25
N SER A 65 -12.99 15.05 -5.15
CA SER A 65 -14.31 15.71 -5.15
C SER A 65 -14.33 16.93 -6.06
N VAL A 66 -13.30 17.77 -5.98
CA VAL A 66 -13.12 18.92 -6.88
C VAL A 66 -12.97 18.45 -8.33
N LYS A 67 -12.08 17.49 -8.59
CA LYS A 67 -11.79 17.00 -9.95
C LYS A 67 -13.00 16.33 -10.62
N LYS A 68 -13.86 15.66 -9.86
CA LYS A 68 -15.02 14.91 -10.37
C LYS A 68 -16.33 15.70 -10.30
N HIS A 69 -16.32 16.91 -9.73
CA HIS A 69 -17.53 17.69 -9.46
C HIS A 69 -18.62 16.87 -8.73
N GLN A 70 -18.19 16.03 -7.78
CA GLN A 70 -19.06 15.15 -7.01
C GLN A 70 -18.94 15.47 -5.52
N PRO A 71 -19.99 15.22 -4.72
CA PRO A 71 -19.93 15.43 -3.29
C PRO A 71 -18.85 14.53 -2.66
N ARG A 72 -18.04 15.12 -1.77
CA ARG A 72 -16.94 14.44 -1.08
C ARG A 72 -17.36 13.11 -0.43
N SER A 73 -18.55 13.05 0.14
CA SER A 73 -19.09 11.83 0.77
C SER A 73 -19.22 10.67 -0.22
N SER A 74 -19.70 10.93 -1.44
CA SER A 74 -19.82 9.95 -2.53
C SER A 74 -18.46 9.48 -3.01
N VAL A 75 -17.54 10.41 -3.26
CA VAL A 75 -16.17 10.10 -3.66
C VAL A 75 -15.44 9.29 -2.60
N ALA A 76 -15.53 9.68 -1.33
CA ALA A 76 -14.92 8.95 -0.22
C ALA A 76 -15.54 7.55 -0.05
N ALA A 77 -16.85 7.39 -0.25
CA ALA A 77 -17.50 6.07 -0.23
C ALA A 77 -17.00 5.17 -1.36
N TRP A 78 -16.92 5.71 -2.58
CA TRP A 78 -16.38 5.01 -3.73
C TRP A 78 -14.92 4.60 -3.53
N MET A 79 -14.08 5.52 -3.05
CA MET A 79 -12.67 5.21 -2.73
C MET A 79 -12.59 4.13 -1.65
N ARG A 80 -13.44 4.15 -0.61
CA ARG A 80 -13.38 3.20 0.52
C ARG A 80 -13.77 1.81 0.05
N CYS A 81 -14.80 1.75 -0.80
CA CYS A 81 -15.24 0.52 -1.44
C CYS A 81 -14.11 -0.10 -2.27
N ARG A 82 -13.51 0.68 -3.19
CA ARG A 82 -12.40 0.20 -4.02
C ARG A 82 -11.22 -0.28 -3.20
N LEU A 83 -10.78 0.51 -2.23
CA LEU A 83 -9.65 0.13 -1.38
C LEU A 83 -9.95 -1.14 -0.56
N SER A 84 -11.16 -1.31 -0.05
CA SER A 84 -11.55 -2.51 0.70
C SER A 84 -11.49 -3.76 -0.17
N PHE A 85 -11.97 -3.69 -1.41
CA PHE A 85 -11.87 -4.80 -2.35
C PHE A 85 -10.42 -5.12 -2.71
N SER A 86 -9.59 -4.11 -2.97
CA SER A 86 -8.16 -4.33 -3.24
C SER A 86 -7.44 -4.98 -2.05
N LEU A 87 -7.64 -4.46 -0.83
CA LEU A 87 -7.02 -5.03 0.38
C LEU A 87 -7.48 -6.47 0.64
N LEU A 88 -8.76 -6.77 0.42
CA LEU A 88 -9.28 -8.13 0.54
C LEU A 88 -8.63 -9.07 -0.48
N ARG A 89 -8.52 -8.64 -1.75
CA ARG A 89 -7.87 -9.42 -2.81
C ARG A 89 -6.41 -9.68 -2.48
N SER A 90 -5.66 -8.67 -2.03
CA SER A 90 -4.28 -8.83 -1.60
C SER A 90 -4.16 -9.79 -0.41
N ALA A 91 -5.03 -9.68 0.60
CA ALA A 91 -5.02 -10.58 1.75
C ALA A 91 -5.32 -12.04 1.35
N LEU A 92 -6.28 -12.26 0.45
CA LEU A 92 -6.60 -13.58 -0.10
C LEU A 92 -5.43 -14.15 -0.92
N LEU A 93 -4.74 -13.31 -1.70
CA LEU A 93 -3.56 -13.71 -2.46
C LEU A 93 -2.42 -14.16 -1.52
N CYS A 94 -2.14 -13.36 -0.49
CA CYS A 94 -1.13 -13.70 0.52
C CYS A 94 -1.44 -15.01 1.25
N LEU A 95 -2.72 -15.30 1.53
CA LEU A 95 -3.13 -16.54 2.21
C LEU A 95 -3.10 -17.76 1.29
N ARG A 96 -3.53 -17.60 0.03
CA ARG A 96 -3.55 -18.70 -0.95
C ARG A 96 -2.13 -19.13 -1.35
N GLY A 97 -1.19 -18.19 -1.34
CA GLY A 97 0.17 -18.36 -1.85
C GLY A 97 0.23 -18.34 -3.37
N THR A 98 1.37 -17.92 -3.91
CA THR A 98 1.64 -17.91 -5.36
C THR A 98 1.91 -19.35 -5.82
N ARG A 99 1.09 -19.87 -6.74
CA ARG A 99 1.26 -21.23 -7.30
C ARG A 99 1.85 -21.27 -8.71
N TYR A 100 2.27 -20.13 -9.26
CA TYR A 100 2.74 -20.01 -10.64
C TYR A 100 4.13 -19.38 -10.70
N SER A 101 5.05 -20.01 -11.43
CA SER A 101 6.28 -19.38 -11.91
C SER A 101 5.89 -18.39 -13.01
N THR A 102 6.21 -17.11 -12.84
CA THR A 102 5.79 -16.02 -13.72
C THR A 102 6.32 -16.21 -15.15
N PRO A 103 5.48 -16.19 -16.21
CA PRO A 103 5.97 -15.91 -17.55
C PRO A 103 6.35 -14.43 -17.62
N SER A 104 7.54 -14.16 -18.16
CA SER A 104 8.04 -12.81 -18.41
C SER A 104 7.15 -12.06 -19.40
N ASN A 105 6.89 -10.78 -19.10
CA ASN A 105 6.26 -9.77 -19.94
C ASN A 105 4.71 -9.70 -19.84
N THR A 106 4.22 -8.97 -18.84
CA THR A 106 2.82 -8.50 -18.80
C THR A 106 2.79 -6.97 -18.78
N ASP A 107 1.96 -6.44 -19.67
CA ASP A 107 1.69 -5.02 -19.86
C ASP A 107 1.11 -4.41 -18.57
N ILE A 108 1.61 -3.23 -18.19
CA ILE A 108 1.42 -2.56 -16.87
C ILE A 108 -0.03 -2.11 -16.62
N SER A 109 -0.93 -2.33 -17.58
CA SER A 109 -2.33 -1.92 -17.57
C SER A 109 -3.22 -2.74 -16.62
N ASP A 110 -2.80 -3.95 -16.23
CA ASP A 110 -3.59 -4.88 -15.39
C ASP A 110 -3.04 -5.04 -13.95
N LEU A 111 -2.50 -3.96 -13.39
CA LEU A 111 -1.85 -3.95 -12.07
C LEU A 111 -2.84 -4.02 -10.89
N ASP A 112 -3.37 -5.21 -10.63
CA ASP A 112 -3.86 -5.62 -9.30
C ASP A 112 -2.93 -6.67 -8.63
N CYS A 113 -1.96 -7.23 -9.36
CA CYS A 113 -1.11 -8.35 -8.89
C CYS A 113 0.39 -8.05 -8.76
N GLU A 114 0.95 -7.13 -9.56
CA GLU A 114 2.41 -6.99 -9.69
C GLU A 114 3.05 -6.04 -8.66
N ALA A 115 2.34 -4.99 -8.23
CA ALA A 115 2.85 -4.05 -7.21
C ALA A 115 3.22 -4.75 -5.88
N THR A 116 2.50 -5.83 -5.53
CA THR A 116 2.81 -6.65 -4.36
C THR A 116 4.04 -7.55 -4.54
N LEU A 117 4.35 -7.99 -5.77
CA LEU A 117 5.50 -8.88 -6.03
C LEU A 117 6.84 -8.13 -5.94
N VAL A 118 6.87 -6.88 -6.40
CA VAL A 118 8.07 -6.02 -6.30
C VAL A 118 8.37 -5.64 -4.84
N GLU A 119 7.35 -5.40 -4.01
CA GLU A 119 7.54 -5.10 -2.58
C GLU A 119 7.88 -6.34 -1.72
N SER A 120 7.66 -7.56 -2.23
CA SER A 120 7.84 -8.82 -1.47
C SER A 120 9.29 -9.32 -1.37
N GLY A 121 10.28 -8.62 -1.95
CA GLY A 121 11.70 -8.96 -1.76
C GLY A 121 12.12 -10.33 -2.30
N ILE A 122 11.44 -10.86 -3.31
CA ILE A 122 11.94 -12.02 -4.06
C ILE A 122 13.11 -11.51 -4.90
N ARG A 123 14.32 -12.05 -4.67
CA ARG A 123 15.55 -11.62 -5.36
C ARG A 123 15.34 -11.66 -6.87
N VAL A 124 15.37 -10.50 -7.50
CA VAL A 124 15.68 -10.39 -8.92
C VAL A 124 17.19 -10.36 -8.98
N ASP A 125 17.80 -11.52 -9.22
CA ASP A 125 19.25 -11.59 -9.43
C ASP A 125 19.62 -10.70 -10.63
N ARG A 126 20.68 -9.92 -10.42
CA ARG A 126 21.28 -9.07 -11.45
C ARG A 126 21.65 -9.91 -12.67
N LEU A 127 21.04 -9.62 -13.80
CA LEU A 127 21.67 -9.65 -15.11
C LEU A 127 21.24 -8.33 -15.76
N GLY A 128 22.09 -7.30 -15.89
CA GLY A 128 23.40 -7.37 -16.52
C GLY A 128 23.17 -7.50 -18.02
N ILE A 129 23.04 -6.37 -18.73
CA ILE A 129 23.32 -6.23 -20.17
C ILE A 129 23.63 -4.75 -20.42
N GLU A 130 24.71 -4.59 -21.18
CA GLU A 130 25.29 -3.37 -21.77
C GLU A 130 24.32 -2.56 -22.64
#